data_AF-A0A965IMD7-F1
#
_entry.id   AF-A0A965IMD7-F1
#
_cell.length_a   1.000
_cell.length_b   1.000
_cell.length_c   1.000
_cell.angle_alpha   90.00
_cell.angle_beta   90.00
_cell.angle_gamma   90.00
#
_symmetry.space_group_name_H-M   'P 1'
#
loop_
_entity.id
_entity.type
_entity.pdbx_description
1 polymer ?
#
loop_
_entity_poly.entity_id
_entity_poly.type
_entity_poly.pdbx_seq_one_letter_code
_entity_poly.pdbx_strand_id
1 'polypeptide(L)' 'MEVARRLEPAGRGPGEMRTIDAKMPTAKLPAAEMSKVKALREEGEKLHKEGKHTESMKALADAKKLLGV' A
#
# COMPACT_ATOMS: atom_id res chain seq x y z
N MET A 1 -9.51 -3.15 -25.18
CA MET A 1 -9.70 -2.45 -23.90
C MET A 1 -10.66 -3.27 -23.07
N GLU A 2 -10.17 -4.26 -22.32
CA GLU A 2 -11.06 -4.97 -21.40
C GLU A 2 -10.21 -5.58 -20.30
N VAL A 3 -10.08 -4.85 -19.19
CA VAL A 3 -9.81 -5.50 -17.91
C VAL A 3 -11.08 -5.33 -17.12
N ALA A 4 -11.80 -6.45 -16.97
CA ALA A 4 -12.98 -6.55 -16.17
C ALA A 4 -12.76 -5.84 -14.84
N ARG A 5 -13.43 -4.70 -14.66
CA ARG A 5 -13.52 -3.95 -13.42
C ARG A 5 -14.32 -4.81 -12.44
N ARG A 6 -13.69 -5.85 -11.91
CA ARG A 6 -14.24 -6.66 -10.82
C ARG A 6 -14.12 -5.79 -9.56
N LEU A 7 -15.26 -5.26 -9.14
CA LEU A 7 -15.52 -4.57 -7.87
C LEU A 7 -14.43 -4.86 -6.83
N GLU A 8 -13.53 -3.91 -6.57
CA GLU A 8 -12.62 -3.98 -5.43
C GLU A 8 -13.44 -3.74 -4.16
N PRO A 9 -13.62 -4.75 -3.29
CA PRO A 9 -14.42 -4.58 -2.09
C PRO A 9 -13.68 -3.70 -1.09
N ALA A 10 -14.45 -2.93 -0.33
CA ALA A 10 -13.94 -1.98 0.66
C ALA A 10 -12.85 -2.62 1.54
N GLY A 11 -11.63 -2.06 1.47
CA GLY A 11 -10.45 -2.55 2.19
C GLY A 11 -9.38 -3.20 1.30
N ARG A 12 -9.38 -2.95 -0.02
CA ARG A 12 -8.35 -3.44 -0.95
C ARG A 12 -7.83 -2.40 -1.97
N GLY A 13 -8.02 -1.12 -1.67
CA GLY A 13 -7.76 0.01 -2.59
C GLY A 13 -7.18 1.22 -1.85
N PRO A 14 -7.49 2.48 -2.21
CA PRO A 14 -6.96 3.69 -1.57
C PRO A 14 -7.14 3.75 -0.04
N GLY A 15 -7.96 2.87 0.54
CA GLY A 15 -8.04 2.63 1.98
C GLY A 15 -6.72 2.21 2.63
N GLU A 16 -6.01 1.19 2.10
CA GLU A 16 -4.72 0.79 2.70
C GLU A 16 -3.65 1.87 2.53
N MET A 17 -3.61 2.52 1.36
CA MET A 17 -2.72 3.65 1.13
C MET A 17 -2.98 4.77 2.15
N ARG A 18 -4.26 5.12 2.40
CA ARG A 18 -4.63 6.07 3.46
C ARG A 18 -4.22 5.61 4.85
N THR A 19 -4.34 4.31 5.18
CA THR A 19 -3.88 3.80 6.48
C THR A 19 -2.38 3.97 6.64
N ILE A 20 -1.60 3.62 5.62
CA ILE A 20 -0.14 3.74 5.60
C ILE A 20 0.25 5.21 5.74
N ASP A 21 -0.35 6.09 4.93
CA ASP A 21 -0.10 7.53 4.93
C ASP A 21 -0.45 8.20 6.27
N ALA A 22 -1.56 7.79 6.90
CA ALA A 22 -1.96 8.30 8.20
C ALA A 22 -1.03 7.82 9.32
N LYS A 23 -0.48 6.60 9.21
CA LYS A 23 0.38 6.02 10.23
C LYS A 23 1.82 6.47 10.15
N MET A 24 2.36 6.64 8.94
CA MET A 24 3.74 7.11 8.70
C MET A 24 4.20 8.28 9.58
N PRO A 25 3.46 9.40 9.73
CA PRO A 25 3.90 10.52 10.57
C PRO A 25 3.91 10.21 12.06
N THR A 26 3.12 9.21 12.49
CA THR A 26 3.00 8.80 13.90
C THR A 26 3.85 7.58 14.25
N ALA A 27 4.43 6.93 13.23
CA ALA A 27 5.15 5.68 13.38
C ALA A 27 6.50 5.91 14.04
N LYS A 28 6.74 5.21 15.15
CA LYS A 28 8.05 5.15 15.81
C LYS A 28 8.88 4.02 15.20
N LEU A 29 9.27 4.20 13.95
CA LEU A 29 10.10 3.25 13.21
C LEU A 29 11.49 3.82 12.95
N PRO A 30 12.53 2.96 12.89
CA PRO A 30 13.85 3.40 12.49
C PRO A 30 13.81 3.94 11.05
N ALA A 31 14.70 4.88 10.73
CA ALA A 31 14.74 5.55 9.43
C ALA A 31 14.80 4.57 8.24
N ALA A 32 15.51 3.44 8.41
CA ALA A 32 15.59 2.37 7.42
C ALA A 32 14.23 1.71 7.14
N GLU A 33 13.43 1.43 8.18
CA GLU A 33 12.09 0.85 8.06
C GLU A 33 11.11 1.89 7.49
N MET A 34 11.19 3.15 7.91
CA MET A 34 10.40 4.24 7.33
C MET A 34 10.66 4.44 5.84
N SER A 35 11.91 4.29 5.40
CA SER A 35 12.26 4.37 3.98
C SER A 35 11.61 3.22 3.19
N LYS A 36 11.64 1.99 3.72
CA LYS A 36 10.95 0.84 3.12
C LYS A 36 9.45 1.05 3.05
N VAL A 37 8.82 1.56 4.12
CA VAL A 37 7.37 1.84 4.15
C VAL A 37 6.98 2.80 3.03
N LYS A 38 7.76 3.88 2.83
CA LYS A 38 7.53 4.85 1.75
C LYS A 38 7.66 4.20 0.37
N ALA A 39 8.75 3.47 0.14
CA ALA A 39 8.97 2.77 -1.12
C ALA A 39 7.85 1.77 -1.44
N LEU A 40 7.42 0.98 -0.46
CA LEU A 40 6.33 0.02 -0.61
C LEU A 40 4.97 0.70 -0.84
N ARG A 41 4.74 1.88 -0.26
CA ARG A 41 3.56 2.70 -0.53
C ARG A 41 3.53 3.17 -1.98
N GLU A 42 4.64 3.72 -2.46
CA GLU A 42 4.75 4.26 -3.82
C GLU A 42 4.67 3.13 -4.86
N GLU A 43 5.33 2.01 -4.60
CA GLU A 43 5.26 0.82 -5.44
C GLU A 43 3.85 0.23 -5.47
N GLY A 44 3.18 0.15 -4.31
CA GLY A 44 1.79 -0.27 -4.22
C GLY A 44 0.87 0.60 -5.08
N GLU A 45 1.07 1.92 -5.09
CA GLU A 45 0.31 2.85 -5.93
C GLU A 45 0.59 2.64 -7.43
N LYS A 46 1.87 2.51 -7.79
CA LYS A 46 2.28 2.26 -9.17
C LYS A 46 1.67 0.96 -9.70
N LEU A 47 1.80 -0.13 -8.95
CA LEU A 47 1.25 -1.44 -9.31
C LEU A 47 -0.28 -1.41 -9.44
N HIS A 48 -0.95 -0.66 -8.57
CA HIS A 48 -2.40 -0.47 -8.67
C HIS A 48 -2.80 0.25 -9.96
N LYS A 49 -2.08 1.32 -10.31
CA LYS A 49 -2.28 2.06 -11.56
C LYS A 49 -1.99 1.21 -12.80
N GLU A 50 -1.06 0.27 -12.70
CA GLU A 50 -0.73 -0.69 -13.75
C GLU A 50 -1.74 -1.87 -13.85
N GLY A 51 -2.76 -1.92 -12.99
CA GLY A 51 -3.74 -3.01 -12.93
C GLY A 51 -3.21 -4.28 -12.27
N LYS A 52 -2.02 -4.23 -11.68
CA LYS A 52 -1.36 -5.32 -10.94
C LYS A 52 -1.85 -5.36 -9.49
N HIS A 53 -3.15 -5.54 -9.31
CA HIS A 53 -3.80 -5.45 -8.00
C HIS A 53 -3.18 -6.39 -6.96
N THR A 54 -2.88 -7.65 -7.31
CA THR A 54 -2.28 -8.61 -6.38
C THR A 54 -0.88 -8.20 -5.90
N GLU A 55 -0.05 -7.68 -6.81
CA GLU A 55 1.29 -7.19 -6.47
C GLU A 55 1.20 -5.93 -5.60
N SER A 56 0.28 -5.02 -5.93
CA SER A 56 -0.02 -3.82 -5.14
C SER A 56 -0.41 -4.18 -3.70
N MET A 57 -1.36 -5.11 -3.54
CA MET A 57 -1.82 -5.57 -2.23
C MET A 57 -0.67 -6.11 -1.39
N LYS A 58 0.24 -6.88 -2.00
CA LYS A 58 1.39 -7.45 -1.30
C LYS A 58 2.33 -6.36 -0.81
N ALA A 59 2.66 -5.37 -1.65
CA ALA A 59 3.51 -4.25 -1.27
C ALA A 59 2.90 -3.43 -0.13
N LEU A 60 1.61 -3.09 -0.23
CA LEU A 60 0.89 -2.33 0.81
C LEU A 60 0.76 -3.13 2.12
N ALA A 61 0.55 -4.44 2.05
CA ALA A 61 0.52 -5.30 3.24
C ALA A 61 1.88 -5.35 3.95
N ASP A 62 2.98 -5.43 3.20
CA ASP A 62 4.33 -5.40 3.78
C ASP A 62 4.62 -4.03 4.42
N ALA A 63 4.17 -2.92 3.80
CA ALA A 63 4.26 -1.59 4.42
C ALA A 63 3.48 -1.48 5.74
N LYS A 64 2.27 -2.06 5.77
CA LYS A 64 1.44 -2.10 6.98
C LYS A 64 2.05 -2.90 8.12
N LYS A 65 2.67 -4.05 7.82
CA LYS A 65 3.40 -4.85 8.82
C LYS A 65 4.53 -4.06 9.46
N LEU A 66 5.31 -3.34 8.66
CA LEU A 66 6.36 -2.47 9.16
C LEU A 66 5.78 -1.37 10.07
N LEU A 67 4.64 -0.79 9.71
CA LEU A 67 3.92 0.21 10.50
C LEU A 67 3.16 -0.35 11.72
N GLY A 68 3.04 -1.68 11.85
CA GLY A 68 2.30 -2.34 12.92
C GLY A 68 0.78 -2.11 12.86
N VAL A 69 0.19 -2.10 11.66
CA VAL A 69 -1.25 -1.87 11.42
C VAL A 69 -1.93 -2.86 10.49
#